data_AF-A0A8I1MK22-F1
#
_entry.id   AF-A0A8I1MK22-F1
#
_cell.length_a   1.000
_cell.length_b   1.000
_cell.length_c   1.000
_cell.angle_alpha   90.00
_cell.angle_beta   90.00
_cell.angle_gamma   90.00
#
_symmetry.space_group_name_H-M   'P 1'
#
loop_
_entity.id
_entity.type
_entity.pdbx_description
1 polymer ?
#
loop_
_entity_poly.entity_id
_entity_poly.type
_entity_poly.pdbx_seq_one_letter_code
_entity_poly.pdbx_strand_id
1 'polypeptide(L)' 'MSTYEKVVIIAQRFIAVLWFAYSLMTMVLLLPNGANIFRFEAALFAALGMVFAAVLYFAAPLLAKIITAGID' A
#
# COMPACT_ATOMS: atom_id res chain seq x y z
N MET A 1 14.06 19.75 -1.60
CA MET A 1 12.78 19.08 -1.32
C MET A 1 11.91 20.02 -0.51
N SER A 2 10.83 20.49 -1.10
CA SER A 2 9.93 21.50 -0.49
C SER A 2 9.18 20.92 0.72
N THR A 3 8.60 21.79 1.56
CA THR A 3 7.77 21.35 2.69
C THR A 3 6.56 20.55 2.19
N TYR A 4 5.96 20.96 1.08
CA TYR A 4 4.84 20.26 0.44
C TYR A 4 5.22 18.85 -0.02
N GLU A 5 6.38 18.68 -0.69
CA GLU A 5 6.89 17.36 -1.09
C GLU A 5 7.05 16.43 0.12
N LYS A 6 7.61 16.95 1.24
CA LYS A 6 7.76 16.18 2.49
C LYS A 6 6.42 15.67 3.02
N VAL A 7 5.42 16.55 3.08
CA VAL A 7 4.08 16.20 3.58
C VAL A 7 3.44 15.13 2.69
N VAL A 8 3.51 15.27 1.37
CA VAL A 8 2.95 14.29 0.43
C VAL A 8 3.63 12.92 0.57
N ILE A 9 4.96 12.88 0.70
CA ILE A 9 5.69 11.62 0.91
C ILE A 9 5.25 10.94 2.20
N ILE A 10 5.15 11.68 3.31
CA ILE A 10 4.73 11.11 4.60
C ILE A 10 3.30 10.59 4.50
N ALA A 11 2.39 11.36 3.91
CA ALA A 11 0.99 10.96 3.73
C ALA A 11 0.87 9.69 2.88
N GLN A 12 1.56 9.60 1.74
CA GLN A 12 1.53 8.42 0.89
C GLN A 12 2.13 7.19 1.56
N ARG A 13 3.24 7.35 2.28
CA ARG A 13 3.84 6.26 3.05
C ARG A 13 2.91 5.78 4.16
N PHE A 14 2.21 6.69 4.83
CA PHE A 14 1.22 6.34 5.84
C PHE A 14 0.05 5.53 5.24
N ILE A 15 -0.49 5.97 4.10
CA ILE A 15 -1.53 5.24 3.36
C ILE A 15 -1.03 3.85 2.94
N ALA A 16 0.20 3.75 2.43
CA ALA A 16 0.79 2.48 2.05
C ALA A 16 0.92 1.52 3.26
N VAL A 17 1.34 2.01 4.42
CA VAL A 17 1.41 1.21 5.66
C VAL A 17 0.02 0.73 6.09
N LEU A 18 -1.00 1.59 6.04
CA LEU A 18 -2.38 1.20 6.35
C LEU A 18 -2.90 0.12 5.39
N TRP A 19 -2.65 0.27 4.09
CA TRP A 19 -3.04 -0.70 3.08
C TRP A 19 -2.33 -2.04 3.25
N PHE A 20 -1.03 -2.00 3.61
CA PHE A 20 -0.28 -3.20 3.93
C PHE A 20 -0.86 -3.92 5.14
N ALA A 21 -1.12 -3.20 6.23
CA ALA A 21 -1.69 -3.77 7.46
C ALA A 21 -3.07 -4.40 7.20
N TYR A 22 -3.93 -3.73 6.42
CA TYR A 22 -5.21 -4.28 5.99
C TYR A 22 -5.03 -5.58 5.19
N SER A 23 -4.17 -5.57 4.17
CA SER A 23 -3.91 -6.74 3.33
C SER A 23 -3.33 -7.91 4.12
N LEU A 24 -2.43 -7.63 5.07
CA LEU A 24 -1.86 -8.62 5.98
C LEU A 24 -2.94 -9.23 6.90
N MET A 25 -3.81 -8.40 7.48
CA MET A 25 -4.94 -8.89 8.29
C MET A 25 -5.87 -9.78 7.47
N THR A 26 -6.20 -9.39 6.24
CA THR A 26 -7.00 -10.23 5.34
C THR A 26 -6.32 -11.58 5.10
N MET A 27 -5.02 -11.61 4.84
CA MET A 27 -4.27 -12.86 4.66
C MET A 27 -4.30 -13.73 5.94
N VAL A 28 -4.06 -13.14 7.11
CA VAL A 28 -4.07 -13.85 8.40
C VAL A 28 -5.44 -14.43 8.73
N LEU A 29 -6.53 -13.73 8.43
CA LEU A 29 -7.89 -14.22 8.67
C LEU A 29 -8.30 -15.35 7.71
N LEU A 30 -7.68 -15.40 6.53
CA LEU A 30 -7.95 -16.41 5.51
C LEU A 30 -7.14 -17.70 5.71
N LEU A 31 -5.92 -17.62 6.26
CA LEU A 31 -5.04 -18.77 6.52
C LEU A 31 -5.66 -19.90 7.37
N PRO A 32 -6.29 -19.64 8.54
CA PRO A 32 -6.78 -20.70 9.42
C PRO A 32 -8.06 -21.39 8.91
N ASN A 33 -8.69 -20.88 7.87
CA ASN A 33 -10.03 -21.28 7.47
C ASN A 33 -10.08 -22.36 6.37
N GLY A 34 -8.97 -22.97 5.95
CA GLY A 34 -8.98 -24.10 5.03
C GLY A 34 -9.28 -23.75 3.56
N ALA A 35 -8.65 -24.50 2.65
CA ALA A 35 -8.51 -24.22 1.22
C ALA A 35 -9.80 -24.45 0.40
N ASN A 36 -10.78 -23.56 0.54
CA ASN A 36 -11.81 -23.38 -0.49
C ASN A 36 -11.28 -22.45 -1.59
N ILE A 37 -11.62 -22.70 -2.86
CA ILE A 37 -11.14 -21.94 -4.03
C ILE A 37 -11.36 -20.42 -3.87
N PHE A 38 -12.54 -20.02 -3.39
CA PHE A 38 -12.85 -18.60 -3.10
C PHE A 38 -11.92 -17.96 -2.05
N ARG A 39 -11.38 -18.74 -1.11
CA ARG A 39 -10.44 -18.25 -0.08
C ARG A 39 -9.01 -18.18 -0.61
N PHE A 40 -8.65 -19.05 -1.55
CA PHE A 40 -7.37 -19.02 -2.25
C PHE A 40 -7.24 -17.78 -3.14
N GLU A 41 -8.27 -17.44 -3.90
CA GLU A 41 -8.32 -16.20 -4.69
C GLU A 41 -8.18 -14.98 -3.79
N ALA A 42 -8.92 -14.92 -2.67
CA ALA A 42 -8.83 -13.82 -1.71
C ALA A 42 -7.43 -13.69 -1.07
N ALA A 43 -6.74 -14.81 -0.83
CA ALA A 43 -5.36 -14.80 -0.34
C ALA A 43 -4.37 -14.27 -1.39
N LEU A 44 -4.57 -14.60 -2.67
CA LEU A 44 -3.81 -14.02 -3.78
C LEU A 44 -4.04 -12.50 -3.88
N PHE A 45 -5.29 -12.05 -3.79
CA PHE A 45 -5.61 -10.61 -3.77
C PHE A 45 -4.96 -9.89 -2.58
N ALA A 46 -4.96 -10.51 -1.39
CA ALA A 46 -4.28 -9.95 -0.21
C ALA A 46 -2.76 -9.87 -0.40
N ALA A 47 -2.14 -10.90 -0.97
CA ALA A 47 -0.72 -10.89 -1.30
C ALA A 47 -0.36 -9.79 -2.32
N LEU A 48 -1.17 -9.66 -3.38
CA LEU A 48 -1.03 -8.57 -4.36
C LEU A 48 -1.24 -7.20 -3.71
N GLY A 49 -2.17 -7.08 -2.76
CA GLY A 49 -2.39 -5.86 -1.98
C GLY A 49 -1.16 -5.46 -1.16
N MET A 50 -0.45 -6.42 -0.55
CA MET A 50 0.81 -6.17 0.15
C MET A 50 1.93 -5.72 -0.81
N VAL A 51 2.04 -6.35 -1.98
CA VAL A 51 3.01 -5.94 -3.02
C VAL A 51 2.71 -4.52 -3.50
N PHE A 52 1.44 -4.22 -3.77
CA PHE A 52 1.00 -2.88 -4.17
C PHE A 52 1.33 -1.83 -3.11
N ALA A 53 1.07 -2.13 -1.83
CA ALA A 53 1.45 -1.24 -0.73
C ALA A 53 2.95 -0.98 -0.67
N ALA A 54 3.78 -2.02 -0.85
CA ALA A 54 5.23 -1.86 -0.91
C ALA A 54 5.65 -0.95 -2.08
N VAL A 55 5.10 -1.18 -3.27
CA VAL A 55 5.36 -0.33 -4.45
C VAL A 55 4.98 1.12 -4.16
N LEU A 56 3.79 1.37 -3.60
CA LEU A 56 3.33 2.72 -3.25
C LEU A 56 4.26 3.40 -2.24
N TYR A 57 4.74 2.67 -1.23
CA TYR A 57 5.66 3.18 -0.22
C TYR A 57 6.98 3.67 -0.82
N PHE A 58 7.57 2.87 -1.72
CA PHE A 58 8.84 3.20 -2.38
C PHE A 58 8.69 4.22 -3.50
N ALA A 59 7.55 4.23 -4.20
CA ALA A 59 7.25 5.21 -5.24
C ALA A 59 6.88 6.59 -4.67
N ALA A 60 6.58 6.69 -3.36
CA ALA A 60 6.13 7.93 -2.73
C ALA A 60 7.01 9.17 -3.01
N PRO A 61 8.35 9.11 -3.02
CA PRO A 61 9.19 10.26 -3.36
C PRO A 61 9.03 10.72 -4.82
N LEU A 62 8.83 9.79 -5.75
CA LEU A 62 8.61 10.11 -7.16
C LEU A 62 7.21 10.72 -7.36
N LEU A 63 6.20 10.10 -6.75
CA LEU A 63 4.82 10.58 -6.81
C LEU A 63 4.67 11.96 -6.18
N ALA A 64 5.37 12.24 -5.08
CA ALA A 64 5.36 13.56 -4.47
C ALA A 64 5.92 14.65 -5.39
N LYS A 65 6.99 14.36 -6.13
CA LYS A 65 7.53 15.29 -7.14
C LYS A 65 6.53 15.57 -8.26
N ILE A 66 5.79 14.55 -8.69
CA ILE A 66 4.76 14.69 -9.74
C ILE A 66 3.57 15.50 -9.21
N ILE A 67 3.09 15.20 -8.00
CA ILE A 67 1.91 15.84 -7.40
C ILE A 67 2.17 17.31 -7.07
N THR A 68 3.39 17.64 -6.64
CA THR A 68 3.77 19.01 -6.27
C THR A 68 4.43 19.77 -7.41
N ALA A 69 4.49 19.19 -8.61
CA ALA A 69 5.01 19.88 -9.80
C ALA A 69 4.14 21.10 -10.10
N GLY A 70 4.72 22.30 -9.97
CA GLY A 70 4.04 23.58 -10.22
C GLY A 70 3.37 24.21 -8.99
N ILE A 71 3.53 23.61 -7.80
CA ILE A 71 3.20 24.27 -6.53
C ILE A 71 4.51 24.82 -5.97
N ASP A 72 4.77 26.10 -6.21
CA ASP A 72 5.86 26.86 -5.55
C ASP A 72 5.55 27.06 -4.06
#